data_AF-A0A7X2KCJ9-F1
#
_entry.id   AF-A0A7X2KCJ9-F1
#
_cell.length_a   1.000
_cell.length_b   1.000
_cell.length_c   1.000
_cell.angle_alpha   90.00
_cell.angle_beta   90.00
_cell.angle_gamma   90.00
#
_symmetry.space_group_name_H-M   'P 1'
#
loop_
_entity.id
_entity.type
_entity.pdbx_description
1 polymer ?
#
loop_
_entity_poly.entity_id
_entity_poly.type
_entity_poly.pdbx_seq_one_letter_code
_entity_poly.pdbx_strand_id
1 'polypeptide(L)'
;MMTALMDKETFFEALEAARQPQHGGGHPFSRAFANGELTKGELGFWATQHFYYIDPIPQQFAHLFCRLPDLDARQHLLENLLGEEMPETPEKRHPDLLVKFAKACGLTEADVRDAEQLGNVTAGARAMRAWIWELVAFRNLAEACAGIMVALEGQLPTLYPKYVEALRKIGMTDDDLEFFIVHIEGDEEHAGIGLELTHRYATTPELQQQAIAAVRASVSVRWQLLDSVYSAIKEKQAA
;
A
#
# COMPACT_ATOMS: atom_id res chain seq x y z
N MET A 1 -25.33 20.99 -9.42
CA MET A 1 -25.95 20.93 -8.08
C MET A 1 -24.83 20.84 -7.07
N MET A 2 -24.83 21.64 -6.01
CA MET A 2 -23.86 21.48 -4.92
C MET A 2 -24.22 20.20 -4.15
N THR A 3 -23.26 19.30 -4.00
CA THR A 3 -23.43 18.06 -3.24
C THR A 3 -23.64 18.42 -1.76
N ALA A 4 -24.58 17.77 -1.08
CA ALA A 4 -24.78 17.97 0.36
C ALA A 4 -23.64 17.30 1.15
N LEU A 5 -23.39 17.79 2.37
CA LEU A 5 -22.46 17.15 3.30
C LEU A 5 -23.03 15.80 3.70
N MET A 6 -22.29 14.72 3.44
CA MET A 6 -22.65 13.37 3.86
C MET A 6 -22.48 13.25 5.37
N ASP A 7 -23.39 12.53 6.02
CA ASP A 7 -23.13 12.04 7.37
C ASP A 7 -21.99 10.99 7.37
N LYS A 8 -21.54 10.63 8.56
CA LYS A 8 -20.39 9.75 8.76
C LYS A 8 -20.55 8.39 8.08
N GLU A 9 -21.69 7.73 8.25
CA GLU A 9 -21.95 6.40 7.70
C GLU A 9 -21.98 6.44 6.18
N THR A 10 -22.74 7.38 5.61
CA THR A 10 -22.82 7.60 4.16
C THR A 10 -21.44 7.93 3.57
N PHE A 11 -20.63 8.72 4.28
CA PHE A 11 -19.30 9.08 3.82
C PHE A 11 -18.33 7.90 3.83
N PHE A 12 -18.38 7.04 4.87
CA PHE A 12 -17.57 5.82 4.92
C PHE A 12 -17.92 4.87 3.79
N GLU A 13 -19.22 4.64 3.55
CA GLU A 13 -19.69 3.84 2.41
C GLU A 13 -19.22 4.42 1.07
N ALA A 14 -19.23 5.75 0.92
CA ALA A 14 -18.77 6.41 -0.30
C ALA A 14 -17.25 6.25 -0.54
N LEU A 15 -16.44 6.30 0.52
CA LEU A 15 -14.99 6.04 0.44
C LEU A 15 -14.73 4.59 0.05
N GLU A 16 -15.43 3.64 0.67
CA GLU A 16 -15.32 2.22 0.35
C GLU A 16 -15.76 1.92 -1.09
N ALA A 17 -16.91 2.47 -1.50
CA ALA A 17 -17.43 2.32 -2.86
C ALA A 17 -16.47 2.90 -3.92
N ALA A 18 -15.76 3.98 -3.60
CA ALA A 18 -14.76 4.56 -4.50
C ALA A 18 -13.54 3.66 -4.72
N ARG A 19 -13.24 2.77 -3.78
CA ARG A 19 -12.12 1.81 -3.83
C ARG A 19 -12.42 0.62 -4.73
N GLN A 20 -13.67 0.14 -4.74
CA GLN A 20 -14.05 -1.15 -5.35
C GLN A 20 -13.75 -1.31 -6.84
N PRO A 21 -14.00 -0.33 -7.74
CA PRO A 21 -13.87 -0.53 -9.19
C PRO A 21 -12.46 -0.94 -9.64
N GLN A 22 -11.43 -0.47 -8.92
CA GLN A 22 -10.02 -0.77 -9.18
C GLN A 22 -9.37 -1.38 -7.93
N HIS A 23 -10.14 -2.14 -7.14
CA HIS A 23 -9.59 -2.85 -6.00
C HIS A 23 -8.47 -3.78 -6.47
N GLY A 24 -7.33 -3.74 -5.78
CA GLY A 24 -6.10 -4.43 -6.16
C GLY A 24 -6.29 -5.92 -6.38
N GLY A 25 -7.12 -6.58 -5.57
CA GLY A 25 -7.45 -8.00 -5.75
C GLY A 25 -8.13 -8.34 -7.08
N GLY A 26 -8.74 -7.37 -7.76
CA GLY A 26 -9.35 -7.52 -9.07
C GLY A 26 -8.37 -7.39 -10.24
N HIS A 27 -7.10 -7.06 -10.00
CA HIS A 27 -6.10 -6.93 -11.06
C HIS A 27 -5.67 -8.32 -11.61
N PRO A 28 -5.42 -8.49 -12.93
CA PRO A 28 -4.92 -9.74 -13.49
C PRO A 28 -3.68 -10.32 -12.79
N PHE A 29 -2.66 -9.49 -12.53
CA PHE A 29 -1.49 -9.85 -11.70
C PHE A 29 -1.91 -10.45 -10.34
N SER A 30 -2.81 -9.77 -9.62
CA SER A 30 -3.22 -10.18 -8.28
C SER A 30 -4.00 -11.50 -8.30
N ARG A 31 -4.79 -11.75 -9.34
CA ARG A 31 -5.43 -13.07 -9.56
C ARG A 31 -4.40 -14.15 -9.86
N ALA A 32 -3.44 -13.89 -10.76
CA ALA A 32 -2.38 -14.83 -11.07
C ALA A 32 -1.55 -15.19 -9.83
N PHE A 33 -1.23 -14.19 -8.99
CA PHE A 33 -0.57 -14.41 -7.71
C PHE A 33 -1.43 -15.30 -6.80
N ALA A 34 -2.68 -14.93 -6.53
CA ALA A 34 -3.57 -15.71 -5.66
C ALA A 34 -3.80 -17.16 -6.15
N ASN A 35 -3.73 -17.39 -7.47
CA ASN A 35 -3.88 -18.71 -8.07
C ASN A 35 -2.57 -19.53 -8.09
N GLY A 36 -1.44 -18.97 -7.64
CA GLY A 36 -0.13 -19.64 -7.67
C GLY A 36 0.45 -19.78 -9.08
N GLU A 37 0.09 -18.89 -10.00
CA GLU A 37 0.51 -18.92 -11.41
C GLU A 37 1.84 -18.19 -11.67
N LEU A 38 2.37 -17.49 -10.66
CA LEU A 38 3.62 -16.74 -10.76
C LEU A 38 4.80 -17.57 -10.25
N THR A 39 5.92 -17.51 -10.96
CA THR A 39 7.20 -18.10 -10.55
C THR A 39 7.84 -17.30 -9.41
N LYS A 40 8.77 -17.91 -8.67
CA LYS A 40 9.54 -17.21 -7.63
C LYS A 40 10.26 -15.97 -8.17
N GLY A 41 10.84 -16.04 -9.38
CA GLY A 41 11.51 -14.89 -9.99
C GLY A 41 10.56 -13.72 -10.27
N GLU A 42 9.34 -14.00 -10.71
CA GLU A 42 8.30 -12.98 -10.96
C GLU A 42 7.79 -12.36 -9.65
N LEU A 43 7.63 -13.18 -8.60
CA LEU A 43 7.30 -12.73 -7.26
C LEU A 43 8.41 -11.84 -6.66
N GLY A 44 9.68 -12.21 -6.85
CA GLY A 44 10.83 -11.40 -6.47
C GLY A 44 10.89 -10.07 -7.23
N PHE A 45 10.57 -10.08 -8.53
CA PHE A 45 10.47 -8.85 -9.31
C PHE A 45 9.37 -7.92 -8.79
N TRP A 46 8.18 -8.45 -8.48
CA TRP A 46 7.12 -7.68 -7.81
C TRP A 46 7.59 -7.14 -6.46
N ALA A 47 8.25 -7.96 -5.63
CA ALA A 47 8.76 -7.55 -4.32
C ALA A 47 9.75 -6.39 -4.45
N THR A 48 10.58 -6.38 -5.50
CA THR A 48 11.49 -5.28 -5.81
C THR A 48 10.73 -3.98 -6.13
N GLN A 49 9.67 -4.06 -6.93
CA GLN A 49 8.85 -2.89 -7.26
C GLN A 49 8.07 -2.36 -6.05
N HIS A 50 7.61 -3.28 -5.20
CA HIS A 50 6.87 -2.96 -4.00
C HIS A 50 7.79 -2.34 -2.95
N PHE A 51 8.98 -2.92 -2.73
CA PHE A 51 10.04 -2.38 -1.88
C PHE A 51 10.36 -0.94 -2.25
N TYR A 52 10.52 -0.67 -3.55
CA TYR A 52 10.82 0.67 -4.03
C TYR A 52 9.84 1.70 -3.46
N TYR A 53 8.52 1.49 -3.52
CA TYR A 53 7.62 2.52 -2.99
C TYR A 53 7.44 2.46 -1.47
N ILE A 54 7.61 1.29 -0.82
CA ILE A 54 7.39 1.17 0.63
C ILE A 54 8.59 1.58 1.49
N ASP A 55 9.81 1.50 0.98
CA ASP A 55 11.00 1.88 1.74
C ASP A 55 10.91 3.30 2.38
N PRO A 56 10.37 4.33 1.68
CA PRO A 56 10.16 5.65 2.27
C PRO A 56 8.85 5.83 3.06
N ILE A 57 8.00 4.80 3.24
CA ILE A 57 6.71 4.92 3.95
C ILE A 57 6.86 5.50 5.36
N PRO A 58 7.84 5.07 6.17
CA PRO A 58 8.04 5.67 7.49
C PRO A 58 8.30 7.18 7.44
N GLN A 59 9.10 7.65 6.48
CA GLN A 59 9.37 9.07 6.32
C GLN A 59 8.14 9.82 5.77
N GLN A 60 7.32 9.17 4.95
CA GLN A 60 6.05 9.71 4.47
C GLN A 60 5.04 9.85 5.62
N PHE A 61 4.94 8.86 6.52
CA PHE A 61 4.13 8.96 7.73
C PHE A 61 4.65 10.01 8.71
N ALA A 62 5.97 10.12 8.90
CA ALA A 62 6.55 11.19 9.68
C ALA A 62 6.19 12.58 9.10
N HIS A 63 6.17 12.71 7.77
CA HIS A 63 5.74 13.94 7.12
C HIS A 63 4.25 14.25 7.37
N LEU A 64 3.37 13.26 7.24
CA LEU A 64 1.95 13.41 7.57
C LEU A 64 1.76 13.76 9.05
N PHE A 65 2.48 13.10 9.96
CA PHE A 65 2.48 13.36 11.41
C PHE A 65 2.78 14.83 11.72
N CYS A 66 3.76 15.44 11.05
CA CYS A 66 4.10 16.85 11.25
C CYS A 66 2.96 17.82 10.88
N ARG A 67 1.98 17.37 10.11
CA ARG A 67 0.84 18.19 9.64
C ARG A 67 -0.42 18.00 10.49
N LEU A 68 -0.47 16.97 11.33
CA LEU A 68 -1.65 16.67 12.15
C LEU A 68 -1.75 17.66 13.33
N PRO A 69 -2.86 18.42 13.45
CA PRO A 69 -3.01 19.40 14.52
C PRO A 69 -3.42 18.77 15.86
N ASP A 70 -4.04 17.59 15.82
CA ASP A 70 -4.65 16.94 16.97
C ASP A 70 -3.68 15.96 17.65
N LEU A 71 -3.66 15.91 18.98
CA LEU A 71 -2.77 15.02 19.73
C LEU A 71 -3.11 13.54 19.50
N ASP A 72 -4.38 13.18 19.54
CA ASP A 72 -4.83 11.80 19.37
C ASP A 72 -4.54 11.28 17.94
N ALA A 73 -4.76 12.11 16.92
CA ALA A 73 -4.37 11.79 15.55
C ALA A 73 -2.86 11.55 15.42
N ARG A 74 -2.04 12.40 16.08
CA ARG A 74 -0.59 12.21 16.14
C ARG A 74 -0.20 10.93 16.87
N GLN A 75 -0.90 10.55 17.94
CA GLN A 75 -0.62 9.30 18.66
C GLN A 75 -0.89 8.08 17.79
N HIS A 76 -2.03 8.04 17.10
CA HIS A 76 -2.33 6.95 16.16
C HIS A 76 -1.29 6.82 15.04
N LEU A 77 -0.87 7.95 14.45
CA LEU A 77 0.12 7.91 13.39
C LEU A 77 1.54 7.59 13.91
N LEU A 78 1.83 7.91 15.17
CA LEU A 78 3.06 7.49 15.84
C LEU A 78 3.07 5.97 16.10
N GLU A 79 1.95 5.39 16.51
CA GLU A 79 1.80 3.94 16.68
C GLU A 79 2.03 3.21 15.35
N ASN A 80 1.40 3.68 14.26
CA ASN A 80 1.63 3.14 12.91
C ASN A 80 3.11 3.27 12.50
N LEU A 81 3.73 4.44 12.68
CA LEU A 81 5.15 4.66 12.38
C LEU A 81 6.08 3.74 13.18
N LEU A 82 5.78 3.48 14.45
CA LEU A 82 6.56 2.55 15.27
C LEU A 82 6.42 1.11 14.78
N GLY A 83 5.23 0.71 14.32
CA GLY A 83 4.99 -0.58 13.68
C GLY A 83 5.74 -0.74 12.36
N GLU A 84 5.88 0.33 11.58
CA GLU A 84 6.64 0.30 10.33
C GLU A 84 8.17 0.22 10.55
N GLU A 85 8.72 0.98 11.51
CA GLU A 85 10.17 1.06 11.77
C GLU A 85 10.70 0.01 12.75
N MET A 86 9.85 -0.54 13.63
CA MET A 86 10.19 -1.58 14.61
C MET A 86 11.53 -1.33 15.35
N PRO A 87 11.72 -0.19 16.04
CA PRO A 87 13.03 0.23 16.57
C PRO A 87 13.64 -0.73 17.60
N GLU A 88 12.82 -1.54 18.28
CA GLU A 88 13.27 -2.55 19.24
C GLU A 88 13.73 -3.86 18.57
N THR A 89 13.28 -4.10 17.34
CA THR A 89 13.61 -5.27 16.49
C THR A 89 13.77 -4.80 15.04
N PRO A 90 14.84 -4.06 14.70
CA PRO A 90 14.97 -3.42 13.39
C PRO A 90 14.91 -4.38 12.20
N GLU A 91 15.26 -5.65 12.40
CA GLU A 91 15.12 -6.71 11.39
C GLU A 91 13.67 -7.01 10.99
N LYS A 92 12.70 -6.56 11.80
CA LYS A 92 11.25 -6.66 11.55
C LYS A 92 10.66 -5.39 10.93
N ARG A 93 11.47 -4.37 10.65
CA ARG A 93 11.04 -3.20 9.88
C ARG A 93 10.37 -3.65 8.59
N HIS A 94 9.20 -3.10 8.27
CA HIS A 94 8.34 -3.62 7.19
C HIS A 94 9.04 -3.68 5.82
N PRO A 95 9.76 -2.64 5.36
CA PRO A 95 10.60 -2.75 4.16
C PRO A 95 11.64 -3.87 4.20
N ASP A 96 12.23 -4.16 5.36
CA ASP A 96 13.24 -5.21 5.51
C ASP A 96 12.63 -6.62 5.50
N LEU A 97 11.40 -6.78 6.00
CA LEU A 97 10.61 -8.00 5.82
C LEU A 97 10.33 -8.29 4.34
N LEU A 98 10.11 -7.26 3.52
CA LEU A 98 9.93 -7.44 2.09
C LEU A 98 11.23 -7.80 1.37
N VAL A 99 12.38 -7.27 1.82
CA VAL A 99 13.70 -7.73 1.38
C VAL A 99 13.89 -9.21 1.73
N LYS A 100 13.46 -9.65 2.92
CA LYS A 100 13.49 -11.07 3.31
C LYS A 100 12.66 -11.93 2.36
N PHE A 101 11.43 -11.52 2.04
CA PHE A 101 10.60 -12.21 1.05
C PHE A 101 11.26 -12.26 -0.34
N ALA A 102 11.88 -11.17 -0.80
CA ALA A 102 12.60 -11.14 -2.07
C ALA A 102 13.80 -12.11 -2.10
N LYS A 103 14.51 -12.27 -0.98
CA LYS A 103 15.57 -13.29 -0.83
C LYS A 103 15.02 -14.71 -0.91
N ALA A 104 13.87 -14.99 -0.30
CA ALA A 104 13.18 -16.28 -0.42
C ALA A 104 12.71 -16.59 -1.86
N CYS A 105 12.53 -15.53 -2.67
CA CYS A 105 12.28 -15.59 -4.10
C CYS A 105 13.54 -15.77 -4.97
N GLY A 106 14.74 -15.76 -4.37
CA GLY A 106 16.02 -15.98 -5.04
C GLY A 106 16.77 -14.72 -5.46
N LEU A 107 16.36 -13.53 -5.00
CA LEU A 107 17.08 -12.28 -5.24
C LEU A 107 18.15 -12.03 -4.18
N THR A 108 19.18 -11.26 -4.53
CA THR A 108 20.10 -10.69 -3.56
C THR A 108 19.52 -9.42 -2.95
N GLU A 109 20.12 -8.96 -1.84
CA GLU A 109 19.72 -7.68 -1.25
C GLU A 109 19.99 -6.49 -2.18
N ALA A 110 21.09 -6.54 -2.93
CA ALA A 110 21.46 -5.50 -3.90
C ALA A 110 20.45 -5.42 -5.06
N ASP A 111 19.92 -6.56 -5.53
CA ASP A 111 18.87 -6.56 -6.57
C ASP A 111 17.63 -5.76 -6.17
N VAL A 112 17.35 -5.68 -4.87
CA VAL A 112 16.18 -5.01 -4.31
C VAL A 112 16.49 -3.56 -3.95
N ARG A 113 17.54 -3.32 -3.14
CA ARG A 113 17.87 -1.99 -2.63
C ARG A 113 18.45 -1.07 -3.70
N ASP A 114 19.25 -1.61 -4.62
CA ASP A 114 19.89 -0.85 -5.69
C ASP A 114 19.09 -0.92 -7.00
N ALA A 115 17.84 -1.38 -6.96
CA ALA A 115 17.01 -1.62 -8.14
C ALA A 115 16.90 -0.39 -9.04
N GLU A 116 16.89 0.83 -8.46
CA GLU A 116 16.85 2.06 -9.24
C GLU A 116 18.16 2.30 -10.02
N GLN A 117 19.31 2.16 -9.35
CA GLN A 117 20.63 2.29 -9.96
C GLN A 117 20.87 1.23 -11.04
N LEU A 118 20.28 0.05 -10.86
CA LEU A 118 20.29 -1.05 -11.83
C LEU A 118 19.28 -0.86 -12.97
N GLY A 119 18.47 0.20 -12.97
CA GLY A 119 17.45 0.45 -13.99
C GLY A 119 16.28 -0.53 -13.95
N ASN A 120 16.07 -1.21 -12.83
CA ASN A 120 15.09 -2.29 -12.64
C ASN A 120 13.85 -1.86 -11.85
N VAL A 121 13.52 -0.57 -11.87
CA VAL A 121 12.29 -0.04 -11.27
C VAL A 121 11.34 0.41 -12.38
N THR A 122 10.07 0.02 -12.30
CA THR A 122 9.04 0.33 -13.28
C THR A 122 8.52 1.77 -13.16
N ALA A 123 7.87 2.27 -14.21
CA ALA A 123 7.19 3.56 -14.17
C ALA A 123 6.05 3.58 -13.14
N GLY A 124 5.28 2.49 -13.02
CA GLY A 124 4.23 2.35 -12.03
C GLY A 124 4.73 2.41 -10.58
N ALA A 125 5.88 1.80 -10.26
CA ALA A 125 6.50 1.92 -8.93
C ALA A 125 6.96 3.35 -8.62
N ARG A 126 7.46 4.07 -9.62
CA ARG A 126 7.78 5.51 -9.49
C ARG A 126 6.55 6.35 -9.25
N ALA A 127 5.49 6.12 -10.03
CA ALA A 127 4.23 6.83 -9.87
C ALA A 127 3.64 6.59 -8.49
N MET A 128 3.67 5.35 -7.99
CA MET A 128 3.21 5.01 -6.65
C MET A 128 3.99 5.76 -5.57
N ARG A 129 5.32 5.69 -5.60
CA ARG A 129 6.17 6.41 -4.62
C ARG A 129 5.91 7.92 -4.67
N ALA A 130 5.82 8.51 -5.86
CA ALA A 130 5.58 9.94 -6.04
C ALA A 130 4.20 10.37 -5.55
N TRP A 131 3.17 9.56 -5.82
CA TRP A 131 1.80 9.82 -5.38
C TRP A 131 1.68 9.87 -3.85
N ILE A 132 2.34 8.95 -3.14
CA ILE A 132 2.31 8.96 -1.67
C ILE A 132 3.02 10.19 -1.11
N TRP A 133 4.17 10.58 -1.69
CA TRP A 133 4.81 11.85 -1.35
C TRP A 133 3.91 13.05 -1.61
N GLU A 134 3.16 13.05 -2.72
CA GLU A 134 2.23 14.12 -3.05
C GLU A 134 1.10 14.23 -2.00
N LEU A 135 0.51 13.09 -1.61
CA LEU A 135 -0.52 13.01 -0.57
C LEU A 135 -0.02 13.61 0.75
N VAL A 136 1.12 13.15 1.24
CA VAL A 136 1.62 13.58 2.56
C VAL A 136 2.18 15.00 2.54
N ALA A 137 2.76 15.48 1.44
CA ALA A 137 3.43 16.78 1.39
C ALA A 137 2.52 17.94 0.95
N PHE A 138 1.57 17.69 0.03
CA PHE A 138 0.87 18.77 -0.67
C PHE A 138 -0.65 18.69 -0.58
N ARG A 139 -1.23 17.50 -0.56
CA ARG A 139 -2.70 17.33 -0.50
C ARG A 139 -3.27 17.67 0.87
N ASN A 140 -4.54 18.02 0.94
CA ASN A 140 -5.15 18.33 2.24
C ASN A 140 -5.26 17.07 3.13
N LEU A 141 -5.48 17.23 4.44
CA LEU A 141 -5.46 16.10 5.38
C LEU A 141 -6.54 15.03 5.07
N ALA A 142 -7.71 15.44 4.57
CA ALA A 142 -8.74 14.48 4.18
C ALA A 142 -8.31 13.65 2.97
N GLU A 143 -7.69 14.27 1.96
CA GLU A 143 -7.10 13.56 0.83
C GLU A 143 -5.97 12.62 1.29
N ALA A 144 -5.08 13.08 2.18
CA ALA A 144 -3.94 12.29 2.64
C ALA A 144 -4.35 11.05 3.43
N CYS A 145 -5.23 11.21 4.44
CA CYS A 145 -5.76 10.08 5.23
C CYS A 145 -6.55 9.09 4.35
N ALA A 146 -7.42 9.60 3.47
CA ALA A 146 -8.20 8.75 2.57
C ALA A 146 -7.31 8.01 1.58
N GLY A 147 -6.36 8.72 0.98
CA GLY A 147 -5.50 8.22 -0.08
C GLY A 147 -4.51 7.16 0.39
N ILE A 148 -4.10 7.16 1.66
CA ILE A 148 -3.13 6.18 2.18
C ILE A 148 -3.84 5.10 3.00
N MET A 149 -4.51 5.49 4.08
CA MET A 149 -5.01 4.54 5.09
C MET A 149 -6.28 3.83 4.61
N VAL A 150 -7.20 4.55 3.96
CA VAL A 150 -8.43 3.93 3.43
C VAL A 150 -8.15 3.20 2.11
N ALA A 151 -7.46 3.88 1.18
CA ALA A 151 -7.28 3.35 -0.17
C ALA A 151 -6.17 2.31 -0.30
N LEU A 152 -5.03 2.44 0.40
CA LEU A 152 -3.90 1.52 0.24
C LEU A 152 -3.89 0.45 1.32
N GLU A 153 -3.75 0.84 2.59
CA GLU A 153 -3.69 -0.09 3.73
C GLU A 153 -4.98 -0.92 3.83
N GLY A 154 -6.15 -0.28 3.73
CA GLY A 154 -7.42 -0.99 3.87
C GLY A 154 -7.65 -2.13 2.88
N GLN A 155 -6.89 -2.22 1.77
CA GLN A 155 -7.02 -3.33 0.81
C GLN A 155 -6.24 -4.58 1.24
N LEU A 156 -5.18 -4.41 2.03
CA LEU A 156 -4.20 -5.46 2.32
C LEU A 156 -4.79 -6.62 3.14
N PRO A 157 -5.62 -6.39 4.17
CA PRO A 157 -6.26 -7.48 4.93
C PRO A 157 -7.11 -8.42 4.08
N THR A 158 -7.72 -7.93 3.00
CA THR A 158 -8.54 -8.76 2.10
C THR A 158 -7.73 -9.44 0.99
N LEU A 159 -6.53 -8.94 0.71
CA LEU A 159 -5.69 -9.39 -0.40
C LEU A 159 -4.65 -10.42 0.04
N TYR A 160 -3.90 -10.10 1.09
CA TYR A 160 -2.76 -10.89 1.53
C TYR A 160 -3.10 -12.28 2.07
N PRO A 161 -4.27 -12.59 2.65
CA PRO A 161 -4.60 -13.97 3.03
C PRO A 161 -4.54 -14.93 1.84
N LYS A 162 -5.01 -14.49 0.65
CA LYS A 162 -4.96 -15.29 -0.58
C LYS A 162 -3.53 -15.47 -1.10
N TYR A 163 -2.67 -14.48 -0.89
CA TYR A 163 -1.26 -14.57 -1.28
C TYR A 163 -0.51 -15.53 -0.36
N VAL A 164 -0.69 -15.42 0.95
CA VAL A 164 -0.11 -16.34 1.94
C VAL A 164 -0.53 -17.78 1.63
N GLU A 165 -1.81 -18.03 1.32
CA GLU A 165 -2.27 -19.37 0.93
C GLU A 165 -1.54 -19.89 -0.33
N ALA A 166 -1.39 -19.06 -1.37
CA ALA A 166 -0.69 -19.44 -2.60
C ALA A 166 0.81 -19.70 -2.36
N LEU A 167 1.47 -18.87 -1.55
CA LEU A 167 2.90 -18.96 -1.27
C LEU A 167 3.25 -20.19 -0.42
N ARG A 168 2.40 -20.54 0.54
CA ARG A 168 2.55 -21.79 1.32
C ARG A 168 2.46 -23.02 0.43
N LYS A 169 1.61 -23.03 -0.61
CA LYS A 169 1.49 -24.14 -1.57
C LYS A 169 2.77 -24.38 -2.38
N ILE A 170 3.59 -23.34 -2.59
CA ILE A 170 4.90 -23.45 -3.26
C ILE A 170 6.07 -23.60 -2.27
N GLY A 171 5.78 -23.90 -1.00
CA GLY A 171 6.75 -24.28 0.03
C GLY A 171 7.43 -23.12 0.75
N MET A 172 6.88 -21.90 0.71
CA MET A 172 7.36 -20.80 1.55
C MET A 172 6.89 -20.97 3.00
N THR A 173 7.77 -20.64 3.94
CA THR A 173 7.53 -20.72 5.38
C THR A 173 6.91 -19.44 5.91
N ASP A 174 6.31 -19.49 7.10
CA ASP A 174 5.76 -18.27 7.71
C ASP A 174 6.85 -17.21 8.00
N ASP A 175 8.11 -17.63 8.17
CA ASP A 175 9.24 -16.69 8.25
C ASP A 175 9.44 -15.94 6.92
N ASP A 176 9.40 -16.64 5.78
CA ASP A 176 9.48 -16.00 4.46
C ASP A 176 8.31 -15.02 4.21
N LEU A 177 7.19 -15.26 4.88
CA LEU A 177 5.91 -14.56 4.67
C LEU A 177 5.59 -13.50 5.72
N GLU A 178 6.51 -13.21 6.65
CA GLU A 178 6.26 -12.31 7.78
C GLU A 178 5.73 -10.94 7.33
N PHE A 179 6.25 -10.39 6.22
CA PHE A 179 5.73 -9.15 5.61
C PHE A 179 4.21 -9.20 5.38
N PHE A 180 3.68 -10.28 4.81
CA PHE A 180 2.25 -10.38 4.54
C PHE A 180 1.44 -10.61 5.81
N ILE A 181 1.97 -11.38 6.76
CA ILE A 181 1.28 -11.76 8.00
C ILE A 181 1.04 -10.54 8.88
N VAL A 182 2.06 -9.70 9.09
CA VAL A 182 1.94 -8.51 9.93
C VAL A 182 0.91 -7.50 9.38
N HIS A 183 0.80 -7.38 8.06
CA HIS A 183 -0.19 -6.50 7.41
C HIS A 183 -1.61 -7.10 7.44
N ILE A 184 -1.77 -8.42 7.53
CA ILE A 184 -3.09 -9.03 7.76
C ILE A 184 -3.61 -8.71 9.16
N GLU A 185 -2.73 -8.74 10.16
CA GLU A 185 -3.10 -8.53 11.56
C GLU A 185 -3.24 -7.04 11.92
N GLY A 186 -2.34 -6.18 11.43
CA GLY A 186 -2.29 -4.76 11.81
C GLY A 186 -3.21 -3.83 11.01
N ASP A 187 -3.40 -4.08 9.71
CA ASP A 187 -4.01 -3.06 8.84
C ASP A 187 -5.54 -2.95 8.97
N GLU A 188 -6.22 -3.90 9.62
CA GLU A 188 -7.65 -3.77 9.92
C GLU A 188 -7.92 -2.58 10.87
N GLU A 189 -7.07 -2.41 11.89
CA GLU A 189 -7.15 -1.29 12.82
C GLU A 189 -6.77 0.03 12.13
N HIS A 190 -5.69 0.02 11.34
CA HIS A 190 -5.25 1.20 10.59
C HIS A 190 -6.32 1.71 9.61
N ALA A 191 -7.03 0.81 8.92
CA ALA A 191 -8.12 1.19 8.02
C ALA A 191 -9.27 1.90 8.77
N GLY A 192 -9.64 1.40 9.95
CA GLY A 192 -10.64 2.02 10.81
C GLY A 192 -10.24 3.42 11.26
N ILE A 193 -9.00 3.59 11.73
CA ILE A 193 -8.43 4.89 12.09
C ILE A 193 -8.41 5.83 10.87
N GLY A 194 -8.05 5.31 9.69
CA GLY A 194 -8.02 6.04 8.43
C GLY A 194 -9.37 6.64 8.06
N LEU A 195 -10.45 5.87 8.22
CA LEU A 195 -11.81 6.34 8.00
C LEU A 195 -12.17 7.49 8.97
N GLU A 196 -11.87 7.33 10.26
CA GLU A 196 -12.16 8.35 11.28
C GLU A 196 -11.39 9.66 11.03
N LEU A 197 -10.09 9.58 10.73
CA LEU A 197 -9.28 10.75 10.43
C LEU A 197 -9.73 11.43 9.12
N THR A 198 -10.09 10.64 8.12
CA THR A 198 -10.63 11.18 6.86
C THR A 198 -11.91 11.97 7.12
N HIS A 199 -12.87 11.42 7.87
CA HIS A 199 -14.11 12.12 8.23
C HIS A 199 -13.86 13.36 9.08
N ARG A 200 -12.93 13.30 10.03
CA ARG A 200 -12.54 14.46 10.87
C ARG A 200 -12.09 15.65 10.04
N TYR A 201 -11.28 15.41 9.01
CA TYR A 201 -10.73 16.48 8.18
C TYR A 201 -11.63 16.84 6.99
N ALA A 202 -12.60 15.99 6.63
CA ALA A 202 -13.55 16.23 5.53
C ALA A 202 -14.81 16.99 5.99
N THR A 203 -14.64 18.21 6.53
CA THR A 203 -15.71 18.98 7.19
C THR A 203 -16.67 19.72 6.24
N THR A 204 -16.43 19.66 4.93
CA THR A 204 -17.25 20.30 3.89
C THR A 204 -17.58 19.30 2.78
N PRO A 205 -18.68 19.50 2.02
CA PRO A 205 -18.98 18.65 0.88
C PRO A 205 -17.82 18.59 -0.12
N GLU A 206 -17.12 19.70 -0.33
CA GLU A 206 -15.97 19.78 -1.23
C GLU A 206 -14.81 18.91 -0.73
N LEU A 207 -14.48 18.97 0.57
CA LEU A 207 -13.43 18.12 1.15
C LEU A 207 -13.80 16.64 1.12
N GLN A 208 -15.07 16.29 1.33
CA GLN A 208 -15.55 14.91 1.18
C GLN A 208 -15.38 14.42 -0.27
N GLN A 209 -15.76 15.24 -1.26
CA GLN A 209 -15.55 14.88 -2.67
C GLN A 209 -14.08 14.74 -3.03
N GLN A 210 -13.20 15.60 -2.48
CA GLN A 210 -11.76 15.50 -2.67
C GLN A 210 -11.19 14.22 -2.05
N ALA A 211 -11.60 13.85 -0.84
CA ALA A 211 -11.20 12.61 -0.19
C ALA A 211 -11.63 11.37 -1.00
N ILE A 212 -12.88 11.33 -1.46
CA ILE A 212 -13.40 10.24 -2.32
C ILE A 212 -12.60 10.19 -3.64
N ALA A 213 -12.28 11.34 -4.24
CA ALA A 213 -11.45 11.40 -5.44
C ALA A 213 -10.01 10.91 -5.17
N ALA A 214 -9.43 11.22 -4.00
CA ALA A 214 -8.13 10.74 -3.59
C ALA A 214 -8.12 9.21 -3.43
N VAL A 215 -9.19 8.59 -2.90
CA VAL A 215 -9.33 7.13 -2.88
C VAL A 215 -9.26 6.55 -4.30
N ARG A 216 -10.05 7.11 -5.23
CA ARG A 216 -10.04 6.66 -6.65
C ARG A 216 -8.66 6.81 -7.28
N ALA A 217 -7.99 7.93 -7.03
CA ALA A 217 -6.64 8.18 -7.55
C ALA A 217 -5.63 7.17 -6.97
N SER A 218 -5.64 6.93 -5.66
CA SER A 218 -4.77 5.95 -5.02
C SER A 218 -4.95 4.54 -5.54
N VAL A 219 -6.19 4.05 -5.66
CA VAL A 219 -6.41 2.71 -6.23
C VAL A 219 -6.02 2.65 -7.71
N SER A 220 -6.22 3.72 -8.47
CA SER A 220 -5.80 3.79 -9.87
C SER A 220 -4.29 3.77 -10.02
N VAL A 221 -3.54 4.52 -9.18
CA VAL A 221 -2.06 4.50 -9.20
C VAL A 221 -1.54 3.13 -8.80
N ARG A 222 -2.13 2.49 -7.78
CA ARG A 222 -1.80 1.12 -7.40
C ARG A 222 -2.11 0.13 -8.53
N TRP A 223 -3.20 0.33 -9.26
CA TRP A 223 -3.52 -0.48 -10.44
C TRP A 223 -2.43 -0.32 -11.51
N GLN A 224 -1.97 0.90 -11.78
CA GLN A 224 -0.89 1.16 -12.74
C GLN A 224 0.48 0.60 -12.30
N LEU A 225 0.76 0.53 -11.00
CA LEU A 225 1.89 -0.23 -10.46
C LEU A 225 1.79 -1.70 -10.88
N LEU A 226 0.64 -2.34 -10.68
CA LEU A 226 0.44 -3.74 -11.04
C LEU A 226 0.44 -3.98 -12.55
N ASP A 227 -0.12 -3.07 -13.35
CA ASP A 227 -0.04 -3.11 -14.82
C ASP A 227 1.43 -3.09 -15.26
N SER A 228 2.22 -2.16 -14.72
CA SER A 228 3.64 -2.03 -15.07
C SER A 228 4.46 -3.28 -14.72
N VAL A 229 4.20 -3.86 -13.55
CA VAL A 229 4.82 -5.14 -13.13
C VAL A 229 4.44 -6.27 -14.08
N TYR A 230 3.14 -6.42 -14.36
CA TYR A 230 2.65 -7.58 -15.10
C TYR A 230 3.02 -7.52 -16.58
N SER A 231 2.98 -6.33 -17.19
CA SER A 231 3.47 -6.13 -18.56
C SER A 231 4.94 -6.50 -18.69
N ALA A 232 5.80 -6.05 -17.76
CA ALA A 232 7.23 -6.40 -17.77
C ALA A 232 7.48 -7.90 -17.60
N ILE A 233 6.67 -8.59 -16.79
CA ILE A 233 6.70 -10.05 -16.67
C ILE A 233 6.33 -10.71 -18.00
N LYS A 234 5.22 -10.27 -18.62
CA LYS A 234 4.71 -10.84 -19.88
C LYS A 234 5.66 -10.62 -21.06
N GLU A 235 6.30 -9.46 -21.13
CA GLU A 235 7.32 -9.17 -22.15
C GLU A 235 8.52 -10.12 -22.03
N LYS A 236 9.01 -10.38 -20.79
CA LYS A 236 10.09 -11.35 -20.56
C LYS A 236 9.69 -12.79 -20.91
N GLN A 237 8.43 -13.17 -20.70
CA GLN A 237 7.93 -14.50 -21.09
C GLN A 237 7.85 -14.69 -22.62
N ALA A 238 7.72 -13.60 -23.38
CA ALA A 238 7.56 -13.62 -24.83
C ALA A 238 8.90 -13.52 -25.60
N ALA A 239 9.99 -13.16 -24.92
CA ALA A 239 11.34 -13.03 -25.48
C ALA A 239 12.11 -14.36 -25.44
#